data_AF-A0A409VVC7-F1
#
_entry.id   AF-A0A409VVC7-F1
#
_cell.length_a   1.000
_cell.length_b   1.000
_cell.length_c   1.000
_cell.angle_alpha   90.00
_cell.angle_beta   90.00
_cell.angle_gamma   90.00
#
_symmetry.space_group_name_H-M   'P 1'
#
loop_
_entity.id
_entity.type
_entity.pdbx_description
1 polymer ?
#
loop_
_entity_poly.entity_id
_entity_poly.type
_entity_poly.pdbx_seq_one_letter_code
_entity_poly.pdbx_strand_id
1 'polypeptide(L)'
;MSFQSFRGAKITTGDGGSGGSGGTGGRGGDVGSNNAGIKTQNFNDANLATGSGGDASNGTIGGRGGDIGSDNALAGLEQDFREAELKTGEGGKDGGGRAGDIGSGSR
;
A
#
# COMPACT_ATOMS: atom_id res chain seq x y z
N MET A 1 3.87 -9.22 -22.27
CA MET A 1 2.89 -8.13 -22.04
C MET A 1 2.53 -8.21 -20.56
N SER A 2 2.63 -7.11 -19.82
CA SER A 2 2.19 -7.05 -18.42
C SER A 2 0.69 -6.80 -18.36
N PHE A 3 -0.01 -7.43 -17.41
CA PHE A 3 -1.45 -7.26 -17.24
C PHE A 3 -1.81 -7.02 -15.78
N GLN A 4 -2.59 -5.99 -15.51
CA GLN A 4 -3.18 -5.70 -14.20
C GLN A 4 -4.70 -5.58 -14.34
N SER A 5 -5.45 -6.26 -13.48
CA SER A 5 -6.92 -6.27 -13.53
C SER A 5 -7.53 -5.96 -12.18
N PHE A 6 -8.54 -5.07 -12.18
CA PHE A 6 -9.28 -4.63 -10.98
C PHE A 6 -10.79 -4.80 -11.14
N ARG A 7 -11.23 -5.66 -12.06
CA ARG A 7 -12.65 -5.82 -12.40
C ARG A 7 -13.41 -6.28 -11.16
N GLY A 8 -14.42 -5.54 -10.73
CA GLY A 8 -15.23 -5.89 -9.56
C GLY A 8 -14.54 -5.67 -8.20
N ALA A 9 -13.31 -5.17 -8.20
CA ALA A 9 -12.59 -4.88 -6.96
C ALA A 9 -13.25 -3.72 -6.19
N LYS A 10 -13.31 -3.85 -4.87
CA LYS A 10 -13.59 -2.77 -3.93
C LYS A 10 -12.28 -2.36 -3.29
N ILE A 11 -11.89 -1.09 -3.45
CA ILE A 11 -10.60 -0.59 -3.01
C ILE A 11 -10.82 0.61 -2.09
N THR A 12 -10.29 0.51 -0.87
CA THR A 12 -10.21 1.61 0.09
C THR A 12 -8.74 1.89 0.35
N THR A 13 -8.26 3.08 0.00
CA THR A 13 -6.90 3.50 0.34
C THR A 13 -6.86 4.21 1.67
N GLY A 14 -5.81 3.98 2.45
CA GLY A 14 -5.60 4.71 3.69
C GLY A 14 -5.37 6.20 3.46
N ASP A 15 -5.83 6.99 4.42
CA ASP A 15 -5.63 8.44 4.41
C ASP A 15 -4.17 8.80 4.72
N GLY A 16 -3.78 10.02 4.37
CA GLY A 16 -2.56 10.61 4.92
C GLY A 16 -2.74 10.94 6.41
N GLY A 17 -1.68 10.76 7.19
CA GLY A 17 -1.61 11.25 8.56
C GLY A 17 -1.50 12.78 8.61
N SER A 18 -1.83 13.35 9.76
CA SER A 18 -1.73 14.80 10.00
C SER A 18 -0.30 15.22 10.38
N GLY A 19 0.13 16.42 9.97
CA GLY A 19 1.41 16.99 10.36
C GLY A 19 1.30 18.01 11.50
N GLY A 20 2.22 17.95 12.47
CA GLY A 20 2.42 18.93 13.53
C GLY A 20 3.39 20.06 13.13
N SER A 21 3.73 20.97 14.05
CA SER A 21 4.63 22.10 13.74
C SER A 21 6.02 21.60 13.36
N GLY A 22 6.39 21.77 12.10
CA GLY A 22 7.66 21.25 11.56
C GLY A 22 7.72 19.73 11.43
N GLY A 23 6.59 19.03 11.57
CA GLY A 23 6.45 17.60 11.31
C GLY A 23 5.54 17.33 10.12
N THR A 24 5.69 16.15 9.51
CA THR A 24 4.89 15.75 8.33
C THR A 24 4.20 14.43 8.62
N GLY A 25 2.88 14.36 8.45
CA GLY A 25 2.16 13.10 8.58
C GLY A 25 2.58 12.06 7.53
N GLY A 26 2.38 10.79 7.85
CA GLY A 26 2.70 9.69 6.98
C GLY A 26 1.75 9.59 5.78
N ARG A 27 2.21 8.96 4.70
CA ARG A 27 1.34 8.63 3.55
C ARG A 27 0.52 7.36 3.87
N GLY A 28 -0.72 7.29 3.39
CA GLY A 28 -1.46 6.03 3.32
C GLY A 28 -0.83 5.02 2.37
N GLY A 29 -1.28 3.76 2.44
CA GLY A 29 -0.77 2.70 1.57
C GLY A 29 -1.40 2.70 0.17
N ASP A 30 -0.69 2.12 -0.79
CA ASP A 30 -1.06 2.05 -2.20
C ASP A 30 -1.51 0.65 -2.63
N VAL A 31 -2.33 0.57 -3.69
CA VAL A 31 -2.74 -0.71 -4.30
C VAL A 31 -2.25 -0.81 -5.74
N GLY A 32 -1.50 -1.86 -6.08
CA GLY A 32 -1.13 -2.18 -7.46
C GLY A 32 -0.21 -1.15 -8.13
N SER A 33 0.48 -0.31 -7.36
CA SER A 33 1.23 0.84 -7.88
C SER A 33 2.70 0.52 -8.18
N ASN A 34 3.33 1.29 -9.07
CA ASN A 34 4.77 1.25 -9.37
C ASN A 34 5.35 -0.14 -9.72
N ASN A 35 4.53 -1.03 -10.28
CA ASN A 35 5.01 -2.33 -10.71
C ASN A 35 5.75 -2.23 -12.05
N ALA A 36 6.88 -2.94 -12.16
CA ALA A 36 7.69 -3.06 -13.36
C ALA A 36 8.01 -4.53 -13.63
N GLY A 37 8.06 -4.96 -14.89
CA GLY A 37 8.47 -6.34 -15.23
C GLY A 37 7.50 -7.47 -14.81
N ILE A 38 6.42 -7.16 -14.08
CA ILE A 38 5.41 -8.15 -13.70
C ILE A 38 4.70 -8.71 -14.94
N LYS A 39 4.37 -10.01 -14.92
CA LYS A 39 3.61 -10.65 -16.00
C LYS A 39 2.11 -10.47 -15.78
N THR A 40 1.62 -10.75 -14.58
CA THR A 40 0.19 -10.62 -14.28
C THR A 40 -0.05 -10.26 -12.82
N GLN A 41 -0.99 -9.34 -12.58
CA GLN A 41 -1.55 -9.04 -11.27
C GLN A 41 -3.07 -8.98 -11.38
N ASN A 42 -3.75 -9.80 -10.59
CA ASN A 42 -5.20 -9.91 -10.68
C ASN A 42 -5.86 -9.59 -9.35
N PHE A 43 -6.63 -8.52 -9.31
CA PHE A 43 -7.40 -8.06 -8.14
C PHE A 43 -8.92 -8.21 -8.36
N ASN A 44 -9.35 -9.04 -9.32
CA ASN A 44 -10.77 -9.09 -9.64
C ASN A 44 -11.60 -9.54 -8.44
N ASP A 45 -12.73 -8.86 -8.24
CA ASP A 45 -13.69 -9.15 -7.17
C ASP A 45 -13.09 -9.14 -5.75
N ALA A 46 -11.90 -8.53 -5.58
CA ALA A 46 -11.22 -8.42 -4.30
C ALA A 46 -11.78 -7.27 -3.44
N ASN A 47 -11.70 -7.40 -2.12
CA ASN A 47 -11.95 -6.34 -1.16
C ASN A 47 -10.62 -5.93 -0.50
N LEU A 48 -10.08 -4.78 -0.91
CA LEU A 48 -8.74 -4.33 -0.57
C LEU A 48 -8.80 -3.06 0.27
N ALA A 49 -8.13 -3.06 1.41
CA ALA A 49 -8.01 -1.91 2.30
C ALA A 49 -6.54 -1.65 2.67
N THR A 50 -5.98 -0.51 2.28
CA THR A 50 -4.66 -0.13 2.78
C THR A 50 -4.78 0.68 4.07
N GLY A 51 -3.78 0.59 4.94
CA GLY A 51 -3.78 1.39 6.17
C GLY A 51 -3.42 2.84 5.92
N SER A 52 -3.87 3.71 6.83
CA SER A 52 -3.55 5.13 6.83
C SER A 52 -2.11 5.40 7.23
N GLY A 53 -1.59 6.56 6.88
CA GLY A 53 -0.35 7.08 7.42
C GLY A 53 -0.51 7.52 8.87
N GLY A 54 0.55 7.42 9.66
CA GLY A 54 0.58 7.88 11.04
C GLY A 54 0.65 9.40 11.14
N ASP A 55 0.10 9.98 12.20
CA ASP A 55 0.25 11.40 12.48
C ASP A 55 1.68 11.74 12.94
N ALA A 56 2.08 13.00 12.82
CA ALA A 56 3.34 13.51 13.30
C ALA A 56 3.18 14.68 14.26
N SER A 57 3.98 14.70 15.32
CA SER A 57 4.22 15.81 16.23
C SER A 57 5.47 16.59 15.82
N ASN A 58 5.81 17.62 16.61
CA ASN A 58 6.84 18.59 16.26
C ASN A 58 8.19 17.96 15.88
N GLY A 59 8.62 18.22 14.65
CA GLY A 59 9.91 17.75 14.13
C GLY A 59 9.96 16.26 13.78
N THR A 60 8.83 15.54 13.78
CA THR A 60 8.79 14.10 13.43
C THR A 60 8.09 13.84 12.10
N ILE A 61 8.24 12.62 11.59
CA ILE A 61 7.55 12.15 10.38
C ILE A 61 6.68 10.96 10.77
N GLY A 62 5.42 10.96 10.37
CA GLY A 62 4.51 9.85 10.58
C GLY A 62 4.87 8.65 9.70
N GLY A 63 4.66 7.44 10.21
CA GLY A 63 4.89 6.19 9.51
C GLY A 63 3.96 6.05 8.30
N ARG A 64 4.41 5.31 7.28
CA ARG A 64 3.59 4.99 6.10
C ARG A 64 2.60 3.87 6.42
N GLY A 65 1.38 3.96 5.91
CA GLY A 65 0.46 2.83 5.81
C GLY A 65 0.96 1.76 4.83
N GLY A 66 0.51 0.51 4.99
CA GLY A 66 1.04 -0.62 4.23
C GLY A 66 0.43 -0.75 2.84
N ASP A 67 1.22 -1.16 1.86
CA ASP A 67 0.81 -1.30 0.47
C ASP A 67 0.29 -2.71 0.14
N ILE A 68 -0.59 -2.84 -0.85
CA ILE A 68 -1.01 -4.13 -1.43
C ILE A 68 -0.56 -4.22 -2.89
N GLY A 69 0.19 -5.25 -3.25
CA GLY A 69 0.55 -5.52 -4.64
C GLY A 69 1.35 -4.39 -5.32
N SER A 70 2.11 -3.59 -4.58
CA SER A 70 2.82 -2.42 -5.11
C SER A 70 4.34 -2.63 -5.18
N ASP A 71 5.05 -1.79 -5.93
CA ASP A 71 6.52 -1.75 -6.00
C ASP A 71 7.20 -3.09 -6.39
N ASN A 72 6.51 -3.98 -7.11
CA ASN A 72 7.10 -5.22 -7.60
C ASN A 72 7.86 -4.98 -8.92
N ALA A 73 9.13 -5.40 -8.96
CA ALA A 73 10.03 -5.27 -10.10
C ALA A 73 10.53 -6.62 -10.66
N LEU A 74 10.27 -7.74 -9.97
CA LEU A 74 10.73 -9.06 -10.38
C LEU A 74 10.11 -9.47 -11.72
N ALA A 75 10.95 -9.70 -12.73
CA ALA A 75 10.52 -10.07 -14.07
C ALA A 75 9.77 -11.40 -14.06
N GLY A 76 8.59 -11.43 -14.70
CA GLY A 76 7.78 -12.64 -14.80
C GLY A 76 6.94 -12.98 -13.56
N LEU A 77 6.97 -12.12 -12.54
CA LEU A 77 6.13 -12.29 -11.35
C LEU A 77 4.64 -12.31 -11.74
N GLU A 78 3.93 -13.31 -11.21
CA GLU A 78 2.48 -13.43 -11.29
C GLU A 78 1.91 -13.43 -9.87
N GLN A 79 0.92 -12.57 -9.63
CA GLN A 79 0.21 -12.50 -8.36
C GLN A 79 -1.29 -12.53 -8.60
N ASP A 80 -1.98 -13.35 -7.81
CA ASP A 80 -3.41 -13.52 -7.86
C ASP A 80 -4.01 -13.17 -6.51
N PHE A 81 -4.77 -12.08 -6.49
CA PHE A 81 -5.52 -11.55 -5.35
C PHE A 81 -7.02 -11.60 -5.62
N ARG A 82 -7.47 -12.41 -6.60
CA ARG A 82 -8.90 -12.53 -6.88
C ARG A 82 -9.69 -12.95 -5.66
N GLU A 83 -10.83 -12.31 -5.46
CA GLU A 83 -11.77 -12.60 -4.36
C GLU A 83 -11.14 -12.44 -2.97
N ALA A 84 -9.93 -11.88 -2.87
CA ALA A 84 -9.21 -11.75 -1.62
C ALA A 84 -9.80 -10.63 -0.77
N GLU A 85 -9.82 -10.84 0.54
CA GLU A 85 -10.09 -9.80 1.53
C GLU A 85 -8.78 -9.45 2.24
N LEU A 86 -8.17 -8.34 1.82
CA LEU A 86 -6.85 -7.94 2.29
C LEU A 86 -6.91 -6.59 2.98
N LYS A 87 -6.30 -6.52 4.17
CA LYS A 87 -6.11 -5.28 4.91
C LYS A 87 -4.68 -5.17 5.41
N THR A 88 -4.02 -4.04 5.11
CA THR A 88 -2.68 -3.75 5.67
C THR A 88 -2.77 -2.91 6.94
N GLY A 89 -1.65 -2.80 7.66
CA GLY A 89 -1.55 -2.01 8.87
C GLY A 89 -1.47 -0.51 8.62
N GLU A 90 -1.69 0.27 9.68
CA GLU A 90 -1.50 1.72 9.72
C GLU A 90 -0.03 2.09 10.05
N GLY A 91 0.41 3.23 9.52
CA GLY A 91 1.69 3.80 9.89
C GLY A 91 1.73 4.28 11.34
N GLY A 92 2.87 4.11 12.01
CA GLY A 92 3.05 4.55 13.39
C GLY A 92 3.11 6.06 13.53
N LYS A 93 2.69 6.59 14.69
CA LYS A 93 2.70 8.03 14.97
C LYS A 93 4.08 8.52 15.43
N ASP A 94 4.37 9.81 15.24
CA ASP A 94 5.50 10.51 15.89
C ASP A 94 6.89 9.89 15.64
N GLY A 95 7.21 9.56 14.39
CA GLY A 95 8.42 8.79 14.06
C GLY A 95 8.24 7.28 14.15
N GLY A 96 7.01 6.81 14.37
CA GLY A 96 6.65 5.41 14.37
C GLY A 96 6.89 4.73 13.01
N GLY A 97 7.08 3.41 13.06
CA GLY A 97 7.45 2.60 11.90
C GLY A 97 6.39 2.56 10.80
N ARG A 98 6.79 2.09 9.63
CA ARG A 98 5.88 1.79 8.52
C ARG A 98 5.09 0.51 8.84
N ALA A 99 3.86 0.46 8.37
CA ALA A 99 3.10 -0.79 8.36
C ALA A 99 3.67 -1.82 7.39
N GLY A 100 3.30 -3.07 7.61
CA GLY A 100 3.66 -4.18 6.72
C GLY A 100 2.85 -4.16 5.43
N ASP A 101 3.53 -4.45 4.32
CA ASP A 101 2.94 -4.57 3.00
C ASP A 101 2.49 -6.02 2.71
N ILE A 102 1.55 -6.21 1.77
CA ILE A 102 1.10 -7.52 1.29
C ILE A 102 1.39 -7.65 -0.20
N GLY A 103 2.19 -8.64 -0.58
CA GLY A 103 2.50 -8.91 -1.99
C GLY A 103 3.18 -7.73 -2.71
N SER A 104 3.90 -6.90 -1.96
CA SER A 104 4.56 -5.70 -2.46
C SER A 104 6.09 -5.82 -2.35
N GLY A 105 6.82 -5.02 -3.13
CA GLY A 105 8.26 -4.83 -2.97
C GLY A 105 9.13 -5.99 -3.47
N SER A 106 8.61 -6.89 -4.29
CA SER A 106 9.38 -8.01 -4.86
C SER A 106 10.37 -7.47 -5.90
N ARG A 107 11.66 -7.37 -5.59
CA ARG A 107 12.72 -6.80 -6.44
C ARG A 107 13.81 -7.81 -6.76
#